data_AF-A0A7G8H302-F1
#
_entry.id   AF-A0A7G8H302-F1
#
_cell.length_a   1.000
_cell.length_b   1.000
_cell.length_c   1.000
_cell.angle_alpha   90.00
_cell.angle_beta   90.00
_cell.angle_gamma   90.00
#
_symmetry.space_group_name_H-M   'P 1'
#
loop_
_entity.id
_entity.type
_entity.pdbx_description
1 polymer ?
#
loop_
_entity_poly.entity_id
_entity_poly.type
_entity_poly.pdbx_seq_one_letter_code
_entity_poly.pdbx_strand_id
1 'polypeptide(L)'
;MIDPEDGPAHNESAEDAPCYAPRGDFLIGLAQEALSFTKRRKLEKEIAVIKSALKGHDDKPTTRRAEQLKTRLDKLKEELNSPP
;
A
#
# COMPACT_ATOMS: atom_id res chain seq x y z
N MET A 1 48.99 -21.78 38.49
CA MET A 1 47.71 -21.45 39.13
C MET A 1 47.69 -19.95 39.28
N ILE A 2 46.82 -19.28 38.53
CA ILE A 2 46.68 -17.81 38.55
C ILE A 2 45.42 -17.54 39.38
N ASP A 3 45.57 -16.78 40.47
CA ASP A 3 44.46 -16.35 41.32
C ASP A 3 43.51 -15.43 40.54
N PRO A 4 42.17 -15.57 40.65
CA PRO A 4 41.23 -14.73 39.95
C PRO A 4 40.52 -13.80 40.94
N GLU A 5 41.05 -12.62 41.20
CA GLU A 5 40.26 -11.42 41.55
C GLU A 5 41.13 -10.18 41.33
N ASP A 6 40.91 -9.46 40.23
CA ASP A 6 40.58 -8.04 40.34
C ASP A 6 40.07 -7.48 39.00
N GLY A 7 38.85 -6.92 39.02
CA GLY A 7 38.35 -5.97 38.04
C GLY A 7 37.30 -6.47 37.03
N PRO A 8 36.01 -6.10 37.17
CA PRO A 8 35.11 -5.98 36.02
C PRO A 8 35.45 -4.67 35.30
N ALA A 9 36.46 -4.68 34.44
CA ALA A 9 36.75 -3.52 33.59
C ALA A 9 35.78 -3.52 32.39
N HIS A 10 34.92 -2.51 32.39
CA HIS A 10 34.06 -2.03 31.31
C HIS A 10 32.73 -2.75 31.07
N ASN A 11 31.78 -2.41 31.95
CA ASN A 11 30.40 -2.17 31.52
C ASN A 11 30.36 -1.01 30.51
N GLU A 12 29.58 -1.24 29.45
CA GLU A 12 28.58 -0.32 28.91
C GLU A 12 29.05 1.06 28.45
N SER A 13 29.36 1.17 27.16
CA SER A 13 28.93 2.33 26.37
C SER A 13 29.10 2.02 24.88
N ALA A 14 28.36 1.01 24.39
CA ALA A 14 27.85 1.14 23.04
C ALA A 14 26.82 2.26 23.16
N GLU A 15 27.13 3.44 22.64
CA GLU A 15 26.18 4.55 22.57
C GLU A 15 24.92 4.01 21.91
N ASP A 16 23.92 3.71 22.73
CA ASP A 16 22.64 3.21 22.31
C ASP A 16 22.04 4.36 21.50
N ALA A 17 22.14 4.24 20.16
CA ALA A 17 21.66 5.25 19.24
C ALA A 17 20.25 5.62 19.71
N PRO A 18 19.91 6.92 19.85
CA PRO A 18 18.65 7.31 20.43
C PRO A 18 17.53 6.56 19.72
N CYS A 19 16.92 5.61 20.44
CA CYS A 19 15.82 4.78 19.96
C CYS A 19 14.61 5.70 19.80
N TYR A 20 14.58 6.50 18.73
CA TYR A 20 13.45 7.33 18.39
C TYR A 20 12.41 6.41 17.75
N ALA A 21 11.76 5.59 18.58
CA ALA A 21 10.60 4.83 18.17
C ALA A 21 9.57 5.85 17.63
N PRO A 22 9.16 5.74 16.36
CA PRO A 22 8.20 6.67 15.81
C PRO A 22 6.94 6.64 16.69
N ARG A 23 6.39 7.82 17.01
CA ARG A 23 5.16 7.93 17.80
C ARG A 23 4.08 7.06 17.16
N GLY A 24 3.26 6.40 17.96
CA GLY A 24 2.22 5.48 17.47
C GLY A 24 1.37 6.09 16.34
N ASP A 25 1.06 7.38 16.43
CA ASP A 25 0.30 8.13 15.42
C ASP A 25 1.00 8.17 14.05
N PHE A 26 2.34 8.25 14.02
CA PHE A 26 3.10 8.22 12.77
C PHE A 26 3.01 6.86 12.09
N LEU A 27 3.15 5.77 12.85
CA LEU A 27 3.01 4.41 12.33
C LEU A 27 1.58 4.15 11.83
N ILE A 28 0.57 4.65 12.55
CA ILE A 28 -0.83 4.57 12.13
C ILE A 28 -1.05 5.35 10.83
N GLY A 29 -0.51 6.56 10.71
CA GLY A 29 -0.59 7.38 9.49
C GLY A 29 0.04 6.68 8.28
N LEU A 30 1.24 6.11 8.44
CA LEU A 30 1.90 5.33 7.38
C LEU A 30 1.09 4.10 6.97
N ALA A 31 0.50 3.39 7.93
CA ALA A 31 -0.34 2.23 7.64
C ALA A 31 -1.61 2.63 6.87
N GLN A 32 -2.27 3.72 7.26
CA GLN A 32 -3.43 4.26 6.55
C GLN A 32 -3.07 4.68 5.11
N GLU A 33 -1.93 5.35 4.92
CA GLU A 33 -1.45 5.74 3.61
C GLU A 33 -1.15 4.53 2.71
N ALA A 34 -0.45 3.52 3.24
CA ALA A 34 -0.18 2.29 2.53
C ALA A 34 -1.46 1.55 2.12
N LEU A 35 -2.46 1.48 3.01
CA LEU A 35 -3.76 0.90 2.70
C LEU A 35 -4.47 1.69 1.58
N SER A 36 -4.48 3.01 1.64
CA SER A 36 -5.06 3.86 0.59
C SER A 36 -4.36 3.67 -0.76
N PHE A 37 -3.03 3.59 -0.77
CA PHE A 37 -2.27 3.32 -1.99
C PHE A 37 -2.59 1.95 -2.59
N THR A 38 -2.72 0.91 -1.75
CA THR A 38 -3.11 -0.42 -2.23
C THR A 38 -4.53 -0.45 -2.79
N LYS A 39 -5.48 0.27 -2.18
CA LYS A 39 -6.85 0.42 -2.70
C LYS A 39 -6.84 1.10 -4.07
N ARG A 40 -6.15 2.24 -4.20
CA ARG A 40 -5.99 2.96 -5.47
C ARG A 40 -5.41 2.08 -6.56
N ARG A 41 -4.32 1.36 -6.25
CA ARG A 41 -3.65 0.45 -7.19
C ARG A 41 -4.54 -0.72 -7.62
N LYS A 42 -5.43 -1.22 -6.75
CA LYS A 42 -6.41 -2.26 -7.11
C LYS A 42 -7.43 -1.72 -8.10
N LEU A 43 -8.00 -0.53 -7.85
CA LEU A 43 -8.94 0.14 -8.77
C LEU A 43 -8.30 0.37 -10.14
N GLU A 44 -7.07 0.89 -10.19
CA GLU A 44 -6.35 1.11 -11.45
C GLU A 44 -6.15 -0.19 -12.25
N LYS A 45 -5.81 -1.30 -11.58
CA LYS A 45 -5.68 -2.61 -12.22
C LYS A 45 -7.00 -3.12 -12.78
N GLU A 46 -8.10 -3.01 -12.02
CA GLU A 46 -9.43 -3.41 -12.51
C GLU A 46 -9.87 -2.58 -13.71
N ILE A 47 -9.64 -1.27 -13.67
CA ILE A 47 -9.90 -0.36 -14.81
C ILE A 47 -9.10 -0.79 -16.04
N ALA A 48 -7.81 -1.12 -15.89
CA ALA A 48 -6.97 -1.57 -16.99
C ALA A 48 -7.47 -2.88 -17.62
N VAL A 49 -7.89 -3.84 -16.79
CA VAL A 49 -8.46 -5.12 -17.25
C VAL A 49 -9.78 -4.91 -17.98
N ILE A 50 -10.67 -4.05 -17.47
CA ILE A 50 -11.95 -3.79 -18.14
C ILE A 50 -11.73 -3.04 -19.45
N LYS A 51 -10.83 -2.05 -19.48
CA LYS A 51 -10.46 -1.36 -20.73
C LYS A 51 -9.89 -2.32 -21.77
N SER A 52 -9.04 -3.27 -21.37
CA SER A 52 -8.48 -4.25 -22.31
C SER A 52 -9.56 -5.22 -22.81
N ALA A 53 -10.50 -5.64 -21.96
CA ALA A 53 -11.63 -6.48 -22.34
C ALA A 53 -12.63 -5.76 -23.27
N LEU A 54 -12.75 -4.43 -23.16
CA LEU A 54 -13.57 -3.60 -24.04
C LEU A 54 -12.86 -3.20 -25.35
N LYS A 55 -11.55 -3.47 -25.48
CA LYS A 55 -10.80 -3.14 -26.69
C LYS A 55 -11.38 -3.88 -27.91
N GLY A 56 -11.82 -3.14 -28.91
CA GLY A 56 -12.45 -3.70 -30.12
C GLY A 56 -13.97 -3.95 -30.01
N HIS A 57 -14.60 -3.47 -28.93
CA HIS A 57 -16.06 -3.36 -28.81
C HIS A 57 -16.60 -1.99 -29.24
N ASP A 58 -15.76 -1.09 -29.74
CA ASP A 58 -16.16 0.26 -30.18
C ASP A 58 -16.92 0.24 -31.51
N ASP A 59 -16.63 -0.72 -32.39
CA ASP A 59 -17.20 -0.82 -33.75
C ASP A 59 -18.33 -1.87 -33.90
N LYS A 60 -18.73 -2.52 -32.81
CA LYS A 60 -19.74 -3.59 -32.82
C LYS A 60 -20.99 -3.17 -32.06
N PRO A 61 -22.19 -3.68 -32.43
CA PRO A 61 -23.38 -3.48 -31.61
C PRO A 61 -23.08 -3.91 -30.18
N THR A 62 -23.37 -3.01 -29.23
CA THR A 62 -23.05 -3.19 -27.82
C THR A 62 -23.72 -4.45 -27.31
N THR A 63 -22.92 -5.47 -27.01
CA THR A 63 -23.44 -6.66 -26.32
C THR A 63 -23.83 -6.26 -24.90
N ARG A 64 -24.85 -6.90 -24.33
CA ARG A 64 -25.26 -6.69 -22.92
C ARG A 64 -24.07 -6.78 -21.94
N ARG A 65 -23.10 -7.65 -22.23
CA ARG A 65 -21.87 -7.80 -21.44
C ARG A 65 -20.95 -6.58 -21.56
N ALA A 66 -20.80 -6.01 -22.75
CA ALA A 66 -20.01 -4.79 -22.95
C ALA A 66 -20.63 -3.58 -22.24
N GLU A 67 -21.96 -3.46 -22.21
CA GLU A 67 -22.66 -2.43 -21.44
C GLU A 67 -22.41 -2.57 -19.94
N GLN A 68 -22.52 -3.79 -19.40
CA GLN A 68 -22.20 -4.07 -17.98
C GLN A 68 -20.76 -3.69 -17.64
N LEU A 69 -19.81 -4.00 -18.53
CA LEU A 69 -18.41 -3.63 -18.36
C LEU A 69 -18.21 -2.11 -18.42
N LYS A 70 -18.90 -1.39 -19.30
CA LYS A 70 -18.88 0.08 -19.35
C LYS A 70 -19.43 0.70 -18.06
N THR A 71 -20.61 0.26 -17.60
CA THR A 71 -21.18 0.72 -16.33
C THR A 71 -20.25 0.45 -15.15
N ARG A 72 -19.60 -0.72 -15.11
CA ARG A 72 -18.63 -1.04 -14.07
C ARG A 72 -17.35 -0.20 -14.17
N LEU A 73 -16.88 0.07 -15.39
CA LEU A 73 -15.74 0.96 -15.62
C LEU A 73 -16.01 2.37 -15.07
N ASP A 74 -17.21 2.90 -15.30
CA ASP A 74 -17.56 4.26 -14.85
C ASP A 74 -17.65 4.34 -13.33
N LYS A 75 -18.25 3.35 -12.67
CA LYS A 75 -18.22 3.23 -11.19
C LYS A 75 -16.80 3.18 -10.62
N LEU A 76 -15.93 2.38 -11.21
CA LEU A 76 -14.54 2.28 -10.75
C LEU A 76 -13.76 3.59 -10.94
N LYS A 77 -14.07 4.37 -11.99
CA LYS A 77 -13.48 5.71 -12.18
C LYS A 77 -14.01 6.70 -11.15
N GLU A 78 -15.30 6.65 -10.82
CA GLU A 78 -15.88 7.48 -9.75
C GLU A 78 -15.22 7.16 -8.41
N GLU A 79 -15.10 5.88 -8.06
CA GLU A 79 -14.40 5.43 -6.84
C GLU A 79 -12.93 5.89 -6.83
N LEU A 80 -12.23 5.85 -7.96
CA LEU A 80 -10.83 6.29 -8.05
C LEU A 80 -10.68 7.81 -7.87
N ASN A 81 -11.65 8.59 -8.33
CA ASN A 81 -11.67 10.05 -8.20
C ASN A 81 -12.25 10.52 -6.86
N SER A 82 -12.87 9.62 -6.09
CA SER A 82 -13.37 9.93 -4.76
C SER A 82 -12.21 10.18 -3.79
N PRO A 83 -12.34 11.17 -2.89
CA PRO A 83 -11.32 11.42 -1.88
C PRO A 83 -11.19 10.20 -0.93
N PRO A 84 -9.97 9.89 -0.45
CA PRO A 84 -9.71 8.77 0.44
C PRO A 84 -10.34 8.91 1.82
#